data_AF-A0AA43KQT7-F1
#
_entry.id   AF-A0AA43KQT7-F1
#
_cell.length_a   1.000
_cell.length_b   1.000
_cell.length_c   1.000
_cell.angle_alpha   90.00
_cell.angle_beta   90.00
_cell.angle_gamma   90.00
#
_symmetry.space_group_name_H-M   'P 1'
#
loop_
_entity.id
_entity.type
_entity.pdbx_description
1 polymer ?
#
loop_
_entity_poly.entity_id
_entity_poly.type
_entity_poly.pdbx_seq_one_letter_code
_entity_poly.pdbx_strand_id
1 'polypeptide(L)'
;MDVRHLMVVVLAVAGCSSKEEAPAAAAQDATMAPADRVEAATRIRAAATSLHTAPASPGSAVIAAAAKPAEGTFLTGERSLLSEGAMSVERFHAVVGSNRAFAQAVSQFEQDAARQPEAQDLTGLYRSAVTAALDGNTDVVSFACGYSLCLGEIRSRSEDGFSAWARSFGKGNTPPVYAFATAEYTLGRNLHSGRFVFSTDPAANGITTQ
;
A
#
# COMPACT_ATOMS: atom_id res chain seq x y z
N MET A 1 -8.04 -37.36 3.04
CA MET A 1 -8.70 -36.06 3.33
C MET A 1 -7.57 -35.08 3.59
N ASP A 2 -7.53 -33.99 2.83
CA ASP A 2 -6.39 -33.07 2.83
C ASP A 2 -6.82 -31.76 3.51
N VAL A 3 -6.19 -31.42 4.64
CA VAL A 3 -6.61 -30.30 5.50
C VAL A 3 -5.83 -29.06 5.10
N ARG A 4 -6.35 -28.33 4.11
CA ARG A 4 -5.84 -27.02 3.73
C ARG A 4 -6.07 -26.01 4.86
N HIS A 5 -5.02 -25.75 5.62
CA HIS A 5 -5.02 -24.68 6.62
C HIS A 5 -4.96 -23.32 5.94
N LEU A 6 -6.11 -22.64 5.88
CA LEU A 6 -6.24 -21.26 5.43
C LEU A 6 -5.90 -20.32 6.58
N MET A 7 -4.75 -19.64 6.54
CA MET A 7 -4.51 -18.45 7.35
C MET A 7 -4.91 -17.19 6.56
N VAL A 8 -5.53 -16.25 7.27
CA VAL A 8 -5.92 -14.93 6.76
C VAL A 8 -5.44 -13.91 7.78
N VAL A 9 -4.65 -12.92 7.34
CA VAL A 9 -4.07 -11.90 8.22
C VAL A 9 -4.60 -10.53 7.81
N VAL A 10 -5.56 -10.01 8.57
CA VAL A 10 -6.11 -8.66 8.35
C VAL A 10 -5.25 -7.64 9.10
N LEU A 11 -4.46 -6.87 8.35
CA LEU A 11 -3.56 -5.83 8.89
C LEU A 11 -4.22 -4.45 8.80
N ALA A 12 -4.95 -4.06 9.85
CA ALA A 12 -5.39 -2.69 10.03
C ALA A 12 -4.19 -1.81 10.44
N VAL A 13 -3.74 -0.92 9.55
CA VAL A 13 -2.57 -0.05 9.78
C VAL A 13 -2.96 1.14 10.67
N ALA A 14 -2.98 0.93 11.99
CA ALA A 14 -3.17 1.99 12.96
C ALA A 14 -1.96 2.95 12.96
N GLY A 15 -2.17 4.19 12.52
CA GLY A 15 -1.16 5.24 12.46
C GLY A 15 -0.75 5.78 13.83
N CYS A 16 0.10 5.05 14.56
CA CYS A 16 0.66 5.50 15.84
C CYS A 16 1.64 6.68 15.64
N SER A 17 1.12 7.90 15.71
CA SER A 17 1.92 9.13 15.71
C SER A 17 2.74 9.22 17.01
N SER A 18 4.00 8.79 16.94
CA SER A 18 4.94 8.87 18.06
C SER A 18 5.56 10.27 18.11
N LYS A 19 5.47 10.90 19.27
CA LYS A 19 5.95 12.26 19.53
C LYS A 19 7.46 12.30 19.70
N GLU A 20 8.11 13.35 19.19
CA GLU A 20 9.55 13.57 19.29
C GLU A 20 10.04 13.77 20.74
N GLU A 21 11.24 13.30 21.01
CA GLU A 21 12.12 13.83 22.05
C GLU A 21 13.58 13.76 21.58
N ALA A 22 14.33 14.86 21.70
CA ALA A 22 15.70 14.99 21.24
C ALA A 22 16.58 15.67 22.31
N PRO A 23 17.68 15.05 22.75
CA PRO A 23 18.69 15.69 23.60
C PRO A 23 19.81 16.31 22.74
N ALA A 24 20.38 17.42 23.19
CA ALA A 24 21.47 18.12 22.50
C ALA A 24 22.72 18.31 23.39
N ALA A 25 23.88 18.24 22.72
CA ALA A 25 25.18 18.79 23.11
C ALA A 25 25.92 18.28 24.37
N ALA A 26 27.17 17.85 24.14
CA ALA A 26 28.30 17.89 25.08
C ALA A 26 29.61 18.13 24.28
N ALA A 27 30.69 18.53 24.95
CA ALA A 27 31.99 18.94 24.39
C ALA A 27 33.14 18.35 25.26
N GLN A 28 34.45 18.46 24.98
CA GLN A 28 35.29 19.32 24.12
C GLN A 28 36.11 18.43 23.10
N ASP A 29 37.24 18.78 22.43
CA ASP A 29 38.22 19.89 22.53
C ASP A 29 38.94 20.19 21.19
N ALA A 30 40.03 20.99 21.22
CA ALA A 30 40.70 21.63 20.09
C ALA A 30 42.09 21.05 19.70
N THR A 31 42.66 21.53 18.58
CA THR A 31 44.12 21.81 18.43
C THR A 31 44.41 22.72 17.21
N MET A 32 45.04 23.87 17.49
CA MET A 32 45.89 24.76 16.65
C MET A 32 45.48 25.25 15.23
N ALA A 33 46.00 26.45 14.89
CA ALA A 33 45.92 27.18 13.61
C ALA A 33 47.37 27.66 13.23
N PRO A 34 47.67 28.67 12.34
CA PRO A 34 46.83 29.57 11.53
C PRO A 34 47.36 29.85 10.08
N ALA A 35 47.01 31.03 9.52
CA ALA A 35 47.52 31.77 8.33
C ALA A 35 46.75 31.58 6.99
N ASP A 36 46.51 32.62 6.15
CA ASP A 36 46.48 34.09 6.35
C ASP A 36 45.70 34.81 5.21
N ARG A 37 45.21 36.03 5.49
CA ARG A 37 45.05 37.21 4.59
C ARG A 37 43.91 37.37 3.53
N VAL A 38 43.45 38.64 3.43
CA VAL A 38 42.68 39.35 2.36
C VAL A 38 41.20 38.92 2.15
N GLU A 39 40.16 39.70 2.49
CA GLU A 39 39.58 40.92 1.83
C GLU A 39 38.94 40.69 0.44
N ALA A 40 37.80 41.28 0.04
CA ALA A 40 36.88 42.24 0.68
C ALA A 40 35.47 42.24 0.00
N ALA A 41 34.52 43.01 0.58
CA ALA A 41 33.29 43.55 -0.04
C ALA A 41 32.13 42.56 -0.39
N THR A 42 30.83 42.91 -0.29
CA THR A 42 30.18 44.11 0.30
C THR A 42 28.73 43.83 0.79
N ARG A 43 28.23 44.75 1.63
CA ARG A 43 26.91 44.83 2.33
C ARG A 43 25.68 44.61 1.41
N ILE A 44 24.51 44.21 1.91
CA ILE A 44 23.43 45.00 2.60
C ILE A 44 22.43 43.96 3.18
N ARG A 45 21.96 43.88 4.45
CA ARG A 45 21.42 44.82 5.48
C ARG A 45 20.00 45.36 5.16
N ALA A 46 18.91 44.73 5.62
CA ALA A 46 18.28 44.89 6.95
C ALA A 46 17.21 43.78 7.14
N ALA A 47 16.88 43.20 8.31
CA ALA A 47 16.45 43.76 9.61
C ALA A 47 15.06 44.44 9.56
N ALA A 48 14.09 44.17 10.47
CA ALA A 48 14.00 43.19 11.57
C ALA A 48 12.52 43.08 12.08
N THR A 49 12.26 42.24 13.09
CA THR A 49 11.10 42.26 14.04
C THR A 49 9.68 42.03 13.48
N SER A 50 8.72 41.42 14.19
CA SER A 50 8.76 40.50 15.35
C SER A 50 7.40 39.82 15.56
N LEU A 51 7.39 38.74 16.35
CA LEU A 51 6.29 38.25 17.22
C LEU A 51 4.83 38.41 16.71
N HIS A 52 4.21 37.29 16.34
CA HIS A 52 2.84 36.94 16.78
C HIS A 52 2.80 35.42 17.06
N THR A 53 2.01 34.99 18.04
CA THR A 53 2.01 33.60 18.54
C THR A 53 0.59 33.10 18.80
N ALA A 54 0.39 31.81 18.52
CA ALA A 54 -0.80 31.00 18.79
C ALA A 54 -2.08 31.31 17.98
N PRO A 55 -3.04 30.35 17.88
CA PRO A 55 -2.91 28.90 18.08
C PRO A 55 -3.26 28.08 16.83
N ALA A 56 -2.67 26.89 16.68
CA ALA A 56 -3.19 25.88 15.76
C ALA A 56 -4.51 25.32 16.33
N SER A 57 -5.60 25.42 15.57
CA SER A 57 -6.85 24.74 15.92
C SER A 57 -6.79 23.28 15.49
N PRO A 58 -7.02 22.30 16.39
CA PRO A 58 -7.12 20.89 16.00
C PRO A 58 -8.46 20.66 15.31
N GLY A 59 -8.48 20.86 13.99
CA GLY A 59 -9.59 20.43 13.15
C GLY A 59 -9.75 18.92 13.28
N SER A 60 -10.77 18.48 14.03
CA SER A 60 -11.06 17.06 14.21
C SER A 60 -11.40 16.46 12.86
N ALA A 61 -10.49 15.66 12.32
CA ALA A 61 -10.72 14.84 11.14
C ALA A 61 -11.76 13.77 11.52
N VAL A 62 -13.04 14.12 11.37
CA VAL A 62 -14.13 13.17 11.46
C VAL A 62 -13.86 12.09 10.42
N ILE A 63 -13.62 10.86 10.88
CA ILE A 63 -13.56 9.70 10.00
C ILE A 63 -14.97 9.56 9.43
N ALA A 64 -15.17 10.06 8.22
CA ALA A 64 -16.43 9.94 7.52
C ALA A 64 -16.76 8.45 7.38
N ALA A 65 -17.93 8.05 7.87
CA ALA A 65 -18.44 6.71 7.60
C ALA A 65 -18.47 6.52 6.08
N ALA A 66 -17.98 5.38 5.59
CA ALA A 66 -17.83 5.12 4.16
C ALA A 66 -19.15 5.39 3.43
N ALA A 67 -19.18 6.45 2.62
CA ALA A 67 -20.35 6.80 1.84
C ALA A 67 -20.56 5.69 0.81
N LYS A 68 -21.77 5.12 0.73
CA LYS A 68 -22.07 4.05 -0.24
C LYS A 68 -21.68 4.53 -1.65
N PRO A 69 -20.71 3.88 -2.32
CA PRO A 69 -20.28 4.27 -3.66
C PRO A 69 -21.47 4.20 -4.63
N ALA A 70 -21.54 5.15 -5.55
CA ALA A 70 -22.65 5.22 -6.51
C ALA A 70 -22.61 4.03 -7.48
N GLU A 71 -23.78 3.62 -7.97
CA GLU A 71 -23.86 2.63 -9.05
C GLU A 71 -23.20 3.19 -10.31
N GLY A 72 -21.99 2.71 -10.61
CA GLY A 72 -21.14 3.21 -11.69
C GLY A 72 -19.68 3.41 -11.29
N THR A 73 -19.35 3.51 -10.00
CA THR A 73 -17.97 3.76 -9.51
C THR A 73 -17.00 2.62 -9.82
N PHE A 74 -17.48 1.38 -9.94
CA PHE A 74 -16.63 0.19 -10.04
C PHE A 74 -16.81 -0.56 -11.38
N LEU A 75 -15.73 -1.16 -11.88
CA LEU A 75 -15.72 -1.96 -13.11
C LEU A 75 -16.32 -3.37 -12.89
N THR A 76 -16.32 -4.21 -13.93
CA THR A 76 -16.99 -5.52 -13.93
C THR A 76 -16.31 -6.50 -12.98
N GLY A 77 -14.98 -6.59 -13.06
CA GLY A 77 -14.14 -7.43 -12.18
C GLY A 77 -14.22 -6.96 -10.74
N GLU A 78 -14.19 -5.65 -10.50
CA GLU A 78 -14.24 -5.06 -9.15
C GLU A 78 -15.55 -5.42 -8.43
N ARG A 79 -16.69 -5.32 -9.12
CA ARG A 79 -18.01 -5.72 -8.59
C ARG A 79 -18.12 -7.20 -8.25
N SER A 80 -17.25 -8.06 -8.80
CA SER A 80 -17.17 -9.48 -8.40
C SER A 80 -16.53 -9.67 -7.02
N LEU A 81 -15.77 -8.70 -6.50
CA LEU A 81 -15.07 -8.74 -5.21
C LEU A 81 -15.66 -7.80 -4.14
N LEU A 82 -16.57 -6.89 -4.51
CA LEU A 82 -17.17 -5.89 -3.62
C LEU A 82 -18.58 -6.27 -3.18
N SER A 83 -18.94 -5.95 -1.94
CA SER A 83 -20.31 -6.00 -1.42
C SER A 83 -20.63 -4.70 -0.68
N GLU A 84 -21.74 -4.06 -1.02
CA GLU A 84 -22.10 -2.68 -0.61
C GLU A 84 -21.02 -1.59 -0.87
N GLY A 85 -20.00 -1.90 -1.68
CA GLY A 85 -18.85 -1.02 -1.96
C GLY A 85 -17.62 -1.25 -1.07
N ALA A 86 -17.69 -2.17 -0.10
CA ALA A 86 -16.56 -2.67 0.66
C ALA A 86 -16.03 -4.00 0.07
N MET A 87 -14.78 -4.36 0.33
CA MET A 87 -14.19 -5.63 -0.13
C MET A 87 -14.81 -6.81 0.63
N SER A 88 -15.40 -7.76 -0.09
CA SER A 88 -16.09 -8.91 0.47
C SER A 88 -15.13 -10.04 0.79
N VAL A 89 -15.10 -10.50 2.04
CA VAL A 89 -14.35 -11.69 2.48
C VAL A 89 -14.87 -12.95 1.80
N GLU A 90 -16.19 -13.09 1.66
CA GLU A 90 -16.81 -14.26 1.03
C GLU A 90 -16.49 -14.34 -0.46
N ARG A 91 -16.65 -13.22 -1.19
CA ARG A 91 -16.30 -13.17 -2.62
C ARG A 91 -14.80 -13.28 -2.86
N PHE A 92 -13.99 -12.66 -2.01
CA PHE A 92 -12.54 -12.84 -2.02
C PHE A 92 -12.19 -14.33 -1.95
N HIS A 93 -12.66 -15.06 -0.93
CA HIS A 93 -12.40 -16.50 -0.80
C HIS A 93 -12.93 -17.33 -1.96
N ALA A 94 -14.12 -17.02 -2.49
CA ALA A 94 -14.67 -17.69 -3.66
C ALA A 94 -13.79 -17.52 -4.92
N VAL A 95 -13.18 -16.33 -5.10
CA VAL A 95 -12.25 -16.03 -6.19
C VAL A 95 -10.88 -16.67 -5.95
N VAL A 96 -10.21 -16.40 -4.82
CA VAL A 96 -8.82 -16.84 -4.62
C VAL A 96 -8.66 -18.35 -4.38
N GLY A 97 -9.67 -19.00 -3.78
CA GLY A 97 -9.62 -20.42 -3.41
C GLY A 97 -9.62 -21.39 -4.60
N SER A 98 -9.88 -20.90 -5.82
CA SER A 98 -9.91 -21.69 -7.05
C SER A 98 -9.03 -21.07 -8.13
N ASN A 99 -8.07 -21.83 -8.65
CA ASN A 99 -7.21 -21.39 -9.76
C ASN A 99 -8.02 -20.96 -10.99
N ARG A 100 -9.21 -21.54 -11.22
CA ARG A 100 -10.09 -21.16 -12.32
C ARG A 100 -10.77 -19.81 -12.04
N ALA A 101 -11.37 -19.65 -10.86
CA ALA A 101 -12.08 -18.42 -10.50
C ALA A 101 -11.11 -17.22 -10.42
N PHE A 102 -9.92 -17.43 -9.85
CA PHE A 102 -8.88 -16.41 -9.81
C PHE A 102 -8.40 -16.00 -11.21
N ALA A 103 -8.10 -16.95 -12.10
CA ALA A 103 -7.69 -16.64 -13.47
C ALA A 103 -8.80 -15.94 -14.27
N GLN A 104 -10.07 -16.28 -14.02
CA GLN A 104 -11.23 -15.59 -14.60
C GLN A 104 -11.36 -14.15 -14.07
N ALA A 105 -11.15 -13.93 -12.77
CA ALA A 105 -11.15 -12.60 -12.17
C ALA A 105 -10.02 -11.72 -12.74
N VAL A 106 -8.79 -12.22 -12.78
CA VAL A 106 -7.64 -11.53 -13.40
C VAL A 106 -7.98 -11.15 -14.85
N SER A 107 -8.46 -12.10 -15.65
CA SER A 107 -8.80 -11.82 -17.06
C SER A 107 -9.96 -10.82 -17.21
N GLN A 108 -10.90 -10.74 -16.27
CA GLN A 108 -11.94 -9.71 -16.29
C GLN A 108 -11.38 -8.33 -15.96
N PHE A 109 -10.48 -8.21 -14.98
CA PHE A 109 -9.77 -6.96 -14.68
C PHE A 109 -8.90 -6.51 -15.87
N GLU A 110 -8.18 -7.43 -16.52
CA GLU A 110 -7.41 -7.15 -17.74
C GLU A 110 -8.31 -6.67 -18.90
N GLN A 111 -9.49 -7.26 -19.08
CA GLN A 111 -10.47 -6.85 -20.10
C GLN A 111 -11.14 -5.51 -19.79
N ASP A 112 -11.38 -5.21 -18.52
CA ASP A 112 -11.91 -3.92 -18.08
C ASP A 112 -10.84 -2.83 -18.27
N ALA A 113 -9.61 -3.06 -17.80
CA ALA A 113 -8.49 -2.14 -17.97
C ALA A 113 -8.15 -1.89 -19.45
N ALA A 114 -8.19 -2.91 -20.31
CA ALA A 114 -8.00 -2.75 -21.76
C ALA A 114 -8.99 -1.77 -22.43
N ARG A 115 -10.07 -1.38 -21.75
CA ARG A 115 -11.08 -0.41 -22.21
C ARG A 115 -11.04 0.93 -21.47
N GLN A 116 -10.28 1.05 -20.38
CA GLN A 116 -10.30 2.19 -19.45
C GLN A 116 -8.85 2.65 -19.15
N PRO A 117 -8.37 3.76 -19.75
CA PRO A 117 -6.98 4.21 -19.62
C PRO A 117 -6.51 4.38 -18.16
N GLU A 118 -7.37 4.90 -17.29
CA GLU A 118 -7.06 5.15 -15.88
C GLU A 118 -6.74 3.86 -15.12
N ALA A 119 -7.42 2.76 -15.47
CA ALA A 119 -7.15 1.44 -14.92
C ALA A 119 -5.86 0.81 -15.49
N GLN A 120 -5.42 1.20 -16.70
CA GLN A 120 -4.11 0.84 -17.24
C GLN A 120 -3.00 1.57 -16.50
N ASP A 121 -3.15 2.88 -16.28
CA ASP A 121 -2.20 3.71 -15.52
C ASP A 121 -2.08 3.23 -14.06
N LEU A 122 -3.21 2.94 -13.39
CA LEU A 122 -3.21 2.31 -12.07
C LEU A 122 -2.53 0.94 -12.09
N THR A 123 -2.81 0.10 -13.10
CA THR A 123 -2.11 -1.19 -13.26
C THR A 123 -0.60 -1.00 -13.42
N GLY A 124 -0.13 -0.02 -14.20
CA GLY A 124 1.29 0.27 -14.37
C GLY A 124 1.96 0.77 -13.09
N LEU A 125 1.34 1.75 -12.43
CA LEU A 125 1.79 2.34 -11.17
C LEU A 125 1.92 1.29 -10.07
N TYR A 126 0.84 0.55 -9.80
CA TYR A 126 0.83 -0.43 -8.72
C TYR A 126 1.60 -1.69 -9.06
N ARG A 127 1.68 -2.13 -10.33
CA ARG A 127 2.60 -3.23 -10.72
C ARG A 127 4.05 -2.86 -10.41
N SER A 128 4.44 -1.62 -10.66
CA SER A 128 5.78 -1.12 -10.34
C SER A 128 6.04 -1.13 -8.82
N ALA A 129 5.08 -0.67 -8.02
CA ALA A 129 5.17 -0.66 -6.56
C ALA A 129 5.16 -2.07 -5.93
N VAL A 130 4.32 -2.99 -6.45
CA VAL A 130 4.29 -4.40 -6.05
C VAL A 130 5.62 -5.08 -6.35
N THR A 131 6.17 -4.86 -7.56
CA THR A 131 7.44 -5.46 -8.00
C THR A 131 8.64 -4.90 -7.21
N ALA A 132 8.65 -3.60 -6.91
CA ALA A 132 9.70 -2.96 -6.12
C ALA A 132 9.73 -3.39 -4.65
N ALA A 133 8.67 -4.05 -4.15
CA ALA A 133 8.61 -4.61 -2.79
C ALA A 133 9.02 -6.10 -2.72
N LEU A 134 9.28 -6.76 -3.86
CA LEU A 134 9.69 -8.17 -3.91
C LEU A 134 11.13 -8.39 -3.45
N ASP A 135 11.42 -9.64 -3.06
CA ASP A 135 12.77 -10.14 -2.82
C ASP A 135 13.28 -10.95 -4.03
N GLY A 136 14.55 -11.38 -3.99
CA GLY A 136 15.15 -12.21 -5.05
C GLY A 136 14.57 -13.63 -5.18
N ASN A 137 13.58 -14.00 -4.37
CA ASN A 137 12.94 -15.33 -4.33
C ASN A 137 11.44 -15.27 -4.68
N THR A 138 10.90 -14.10 -5.03
CA THR A 138 9.49 -13.87 -5.33
C THR A 138 9.28 -13.28 -6.73
N ASP A 139 8.26 -13.78 -7.43
CA ASP A 139 7.90 -13.43 -8.81
C ASP A 139 6.42 -12.99 -8.87
N VAL A 140 6.08 -11.86 -9.53
CA VAL A 140 4.67 -11.55 -9.87
C VAL A 140 4.22 -12.49 -11.00
N VAL A 141 3.24 -13.36 -10.73
CA VAL A 141 2.66 -14.29 -11.72
C VAL A 141 1.57 -13.59 -12.54
N SER A 142 0.72 -12.80 -11.87
CA SER A 142 -0.37 -12.05 -12.51
C SER A 142 -0.72 -10.83 -11.66
N PHE A 143 -1.16 -9.74 -12.30
CA PHE A 143 -1.55 -8.51 -11.60
C PHE A 143 -2.35 -7.57 -12.53
N ALA A 144 -3.49 -7.06 -12.06
CA ALA A 144 -4.30 -6.06 -12.76
C ALA A 144 -5.09 -5.18 -11.77
N CYS A 145 -5.45 -3.96 -12.20
CA CYS A 145 -6.27 -3.02 -11.45
C CYS A 145 -7.53 -2.61 -12.23
N GLY A 146 -8.59 -2.27 -11.50
CA GLY A 146 -9.68 -1.44 -11.99
C GLY A 146 -9.47 0.01 -11.59
N TYR A 147 -10.52 0.71 -11.16
CA TYR A 147 -10.41 2.08 -10.65
C TYR A 147 -10.08 2.16 -9.14
N SER A 148 -10.58 1.20 -8.36
CA SER A 148 -10.57 1.23 -6.89
C SER A 148 -9.96 -0.03 -6.24
N LEU A 149 -9.88 -1.14 -6.98
CA LEU A 149 -9.24 -2.39 -6.56
C LEU A 149 -8.11 -2.81 -7.51
N CYS A 150 -7.11 -3.49 -6.95
CA CYS A 150 -6.15 -4.30 -7.69
C CYS A 150 -6.11 -5.73 -7.14
N LEU A 151 -5.88 -6.73 -8.00
CA LEU A 151 -5.64 -8.12 -7.61
C LEU A 151 -4.37 -8.69 -8.25
N GLY A 152 -3.78 -9.70 -7.62
CA GLY A 152 -2.63 -10.39 -8.18
C GLY A 152 -2.27 -11.70 -7.48
N GLU A 153 -1.34 -12.42 -8.10
CA GLU A 153 -0.71 -13.61 -7.54
C GLU A 153 0.81 -13.42 -7.58
N ILE A 154 1.46 -13.58 -6.43
CA ILE A 154 2.91 -13.64 -6.28
C ILE A 154 3.28 -15.08 -5.92
N ARG A 155 4.39 -15.56 -6.49
CA ARG A 155 4.90 -16.90 -6.23
C ARG A 155 6.30 -16.83 -5.64
N SER A 156 6.55 -17.58 -4.58
CA SER A 156 7.83 -17.64 -3.88
C SER A 156 8.45 -19.03 -3.92
N ARG A 157 9.78 -19.05 -3.82
CA ARG A 157 10.61 -20.24 -3.55
C ARG A 157 10.98 -20.38 -2.06
N SER A 158 10.52 -19.43 -1.25
CA SER A 158 10.61 -19.43 0.22
C SER A 158 9.23 -19.68 0.81
N GLU A 159 9.16 -20.36 1.96
CA GLU A 159 7.91 -20.62 2.67
C GLU A 159 7.25 -19.32 3.15
N ASP A 160 8.04 -18.42 3.72
CA ASP A 160 7.60 -17.11 4.23
C ASP A 160 7.66 -15.99 3.18
N GLY A 161 8.12 -16.24 1.95
CA GLY A 161 8.46 -15.15 1.02
C GLY A 161 7.28 -14.25 0.65
N PHE A 162 6.09 -14.84 0.46
CA PHE A 162 4.86 -14.06 0.27
C PHE A 162 4.37 -13.43 1.58
N SER A 163 4.36 -14.16 2.70
CA SER A 163 3.90 -13.64 4.00
C SER A 163 4.77 -12.45 4.45
N ALA A 164 6.05 -12.43 4.12
CA ALA A 164 6.99 -11.34 4.35
C ALA A 164 6.70 -10.13 3.44
N TRP A 165 6.49 -10.36 2.13
CA TRP A 165 6.05 -9.33 1.18
C TRP A 165 4.72 -8.68 1.61
N ALA A 166 3.72 -9.49 1.98
CA ALA A 166 2.42 -8.98 2.44
C ALA A 166 2.54 -8.16 3.73
N ARG A 167 3.54 -8.46 4.58
CA ARG A 167 3.86 -7.67 5.79
C ARG A 167 4.70 -6.42 5.51
N SER A 168 5.31 -6.26 4.34
CA SER A 168 6.09 -5.06 3.95
C SER A 168 5.36 -4.15 2.95
N PHE A 169 4.48 -4.70 2.11
CA PHE A 169 3.72 -3.96 1.13
C PHE A 169 2.82 -2.89 1.77
N GLY A 170 2.72 -1.72 1.13
CA GLY A 170 2.03 -0.54 1.70
C GLY A 170 2.85 0.24 2.75
N LYS A 171 4.10 -0.16 3.05
CA LYS A 171 5.00 0.58 3.95
C LYS A 171 6.09 1.30 3.16
N GLY A 172 6.47 2.49 3.62
CA GLY A 172 7.44 3.33 2.93
C GLY A 172 6.82 4.03 1.71
N ASN A 173 7.51 4.02 0.57
CA ASN A 173 7.14 4.81 -0.61
C ASN A 173 6.19 4.07 -1.58
N THR A 174 5.33 3.18 -1.07
CA THR A 174 4.22 2.58 -1.84
C THR A 174 3.09 3.60 -1.99
N PRO A 175 2.41 3.71 -3.15
CA PRO A 175 1.18 4.48 -3.26
C PRO A 175 0.09 3.95 -2.30
N PRO A 176 -0.88 4.80 -1.85
CA PRO A 176 -1.76 4.45 -0.73
C PRO A 176 -2.64 3.21 -0.95
N VAL A 177 -2.62 2.31 0.04
CA VAL A 177 -3.47 1.12 0.10
C VAL A 177 -4.38 1.22 1.33
N TYR A 178 -5.69 1.07 1.13
CA TYR A 178 -6.70 1.33 2.16
C TYR A 178 -7.34 0.07 2.76
N ALA A 179 -7.43 -0.99 1.95
CA ALA A 179 -7.88 -2.32 2.38
C ALA A 179 -7.00 -3.38 1.70
N PHE A 180 -6.70 -4.48 2.39
CA PHE A 180 -5.83 -5.54 1.87
C PHE A 180 -6.28 -6.91 2.39
N ALA A 181 -6.49 -7.86 1.48
CA ALA A 181 -6.82 -9.25 1.77
C ALA A 181 -5.85 -10.19 1.05
N THR A 182 -5.41 -11.23 1.75
CA THR A 182 -4.44 -12.21 1.24
C THR A 182 -4.88 -13.64 1.54
N ALA A 183 -4.40 -14.59 0.73
CA ALA A 183 -4.56 -16.02 0.95
C ALA A 183 -3.37 -16.79 0.36
N GLU A 184 -2.83 -17.74 1.12
CA GLU A 184 -1.58 -18.45 0.79
C GLU A 184 -1.83 -19.93 0.48
N TYR A 185 -1.05 -20.48 -0.47
CA TYR A 185 -1.21 -21.82 -1.03
C TYR A 185 0.15 -22.46 -1.31
N THR A 186 0.39 -23.64 -0.76
CA THR A 186 1.53 -24.48 -1.16
C THR A 186 1.22 -25.14 -2.52
N LEU A 187 2.06 -24.90 -3.53
CA LEU A 187 1.97 -25.53 -4.85
C LEU A 187 2.79 -26.84 -4.96
N GLY A 188 3.48 -27.22 -3.88
CA GLY A 188 4.34 -28.39 -3.80
C GLY A 188 5.78 -28.12 -4.27
N ARG A 189 6.73 -28.99 -3.89
CA ARG A 189 8.17 -28.84 -4.16
C ARG A 189 8.73 -27.47 -3.75
N ASN A 190 8.39 -27.02 -2.54
CA ASN A 190 8.82 -25.76 -1.92
C ASN A 190 8.49 -24.52 -2.77
N LEU A 191 7.40 -24.60 -3.54
CA LEU A 191 6.84 -23.50 -4.32
C LEU A 191 5.56 -23.03 -3.62
N HIS A 192 5.52 -21.75 -3.26
CA HIS A 192 4.45 -21.13 -2.47
C HIS A 192 3.80 -20.05 -3.34
N SER A 193 2.48 -19.90 -3.28
CA SER A 193 1.75 -18.89 -4.03
C SER A 193 0.81 -18.13 -3.09
N GLY A 194 0.88 -16.82 -3.12
CA GLY A 194 -0.02 -15.94 -2.39
C GLY A 194 -0.85 -15.11 -3.36
N ARG A 195 -2.17 -15.18 -3.20
CA ARG A 195 -3.12 -14.34 -3.92
C ARG A 195 -3.57 -13.21 -3.04
N PHE A 196 -3.78 -12.05 -3.64
CA PHE A 196 -4.15 -10.85 -2.93
C PHE A 196 -5.12 -9.98 -3.70
N VAL A 197 -5.88 -9.19 -2.95
CA VAL A 197 -6.68 -8.06 -3.44
C VAL A 197 -6.39 -6.88 -2.51
N PHE A 198 -6.17 -5.69 -3.06
CA PHE A 198 -6.12 -4.45 -2.29
C PHE A 198 -6.98 -3.36 -2.89
N SER A 199 -7.38 -2.40 -2.05
CA SER A 199 -8.04 -1.17 -2.49
C SER A 199 -7.07 0.01 -2.54
N THR A 200 -7.17 0.76 -3.64
CA THR A 200 -6.46 2.00 -3.95
C THR A 200 -7.32 3.25 -3.73
N ASP A 201 -8.55 3.07 -3.25
CA ASP A 201 -9.59 4.09 -3.14
C ASP A 201 -10.02 4.28 -1.67
N PRO A 202 -9.94 5.50 -1.11
CA PRO A 202 -10.33 5.77 0.26
C PRO A 202 -11.83 5.59 0.53
N ALA A 203 -12.70 5.57 -0.49
CA ALA A 203 -14.12 5.24 -0.35
C ALA A 203 -14.37 3.72 -0.23
N ALA A 204 -13.51 2.90 -0.83
CA ALA A 204 -13.54 1.44 -0.76
C ALA A 204 -12.57 0.87 0.31
N ASN A 205 -12.41 1.60 1.42
CA ASN A 205 -11.48 1.28 2.51
C ASN A 205 -11.94 0.16 3.46
N GLY A 206 -13.17 -0.33 3.31
CA GLY A 206 -13.75 -1.35 4.18
C GLY A 206 -13.49 -2.78 3.71
N ILE A 207 -13.38 -3.71 4.67
CA ILE A 207 -13.53 -5.15 4.45
C ILE A 207 -14.80 -5.61 5.17
N THR A 208 -15.66 -6.37 4.48
CA THR A 208 -16.98 -6.83 4.97
C THR A 208 -17.11 -8.35 4.87
N THR A 209 -17.89 -8.95 5.76
CA THR A 209 -18.21 -10.39 5.77
C THR A 209 -19.49 -10.73 4.99
N GLN A 210 -19.93 -9.84 4.10
CA GLN A 210 -21.06 -9.98 3.16
C GLN A 210 -20.59 -9.83 1.70
#